data_AF-A0AAD2B0R0-F1
#
_entry.id   AF-A0AAD2B0R0-F1
#
_cell.length_a   1.000
_cell.length_b   1.000
_cell.length_c   1.000
_cell.angle_alpha   90.00
_cell.angle_beta   90.00
_cell.angle_gamma   90.00
#
_symmetry.space_group_name_H-M   'P 1'
#
loop_
_entity.id
_entity.type
_entity.pdbx_description
1 polymer ?
#
loop_
_entity_poly.entity_id
_entity_poly.type
_entity_poly.pdbx_seq_one_letter_code
_entity_poly.pdbx_strand_id
1 'polypeptide(L)'
;MLVSQTISGAPLDRRVGLSCFSHLHRADDRFIEHIQTLAWLVRRHPGMDAAGLVRLLDADTARELRAALVRLVDAWSARRDAVPALNDVRGPVARAFDADLIGR
;
A
#
# COMPACT_ATOMS: atom_id res chain seq x y z
N MET A 1 -10.08 0.02 1.20
CA MET A 1 -10.19 -1.00 2.26
C MET A 1 -9.49 -2.29 1.88
N LEU A 2 -9.87 -2.96 0.77
CA LEU A 2 -9.28 -4.26 0.37
C LEU A 2 -7.75 -4.30 0.42
N VAL A 3 -7.08 -3.41 -0.33
CA VAL A 3 -5.61 -3.36 -0.41
C VAL A 3 -4.97 -3.22 0.97
N SER A 4 -5.45 -2.29 1.80
CA SER A 4 -4.93 -2.06 3.14
C SER A 4 -5.12 -3.28 4.06
N GLN A 5 -6.28 -3.95 4.00
CA GLN A 5 -6.55 -5.14 4.79
C GLN A 5 -5.64 -6.30 4.37
N THR A 6 -5.45 -6.50 3.06
CA THR A 6 -4.52 -7.48 2.50
C THR A 6 -3.10 -7.28 3.02
N ILE A 7 -2.61 -6.03 3.00
CA ILE A 7 -1.26 -5.72 3.46
C ILE A 7 -1.14 -5.94 4.97
N SER A 8 -2.16 -5.56 5.74
CA SER A 8 -2.17 -5.72 7.20
C SER A 8 -2.41 -7.15 7.68
N GLY A 9 -2.91 -8.04 6.82
CA GLY A 9 -3.38 -9.38 7.20
C GLY A 9 -4.57 -9.39 8.18
N ALA A 10 -5.20 -8.23 8.44
CA ALA A 10 -6.22 -8.07 9.47
C ALA A 10 -7.37 -7.15 9.00
N PRO A 11 -8.57 -7.29 9.60
CA PRO A 11 -9.63 -6.31 9.40
C PRO A 11 -9.18 -4.94 9.96
N LEU A 12 -9.42 -3.90 9.18
CA LEU A 12 -9.12 -2.51 9.53
C LEU A 12 -10.40 -1.71 9.75
N ASP A 13 -10.33 -0.72 10.64
CA ASP A 13 -11.42 0.21 10.87
C ASP A 13 -11.74 1.02 9.59
N ARG A 14 -13.02 1.01 9.20
CA ARG A 14 -13.49 1.64 7.97
C ARG A 14 -13.47 3.16 8.03
N ARG A 15 -13.78 3.76 9.18
CA ARG A 15 -13.75 5.22 9.37
C ARG A 15 -12.32 5.72 9.30
N VAL A 16 -11.41 4.98 9.92
CA VAL A 16 -9.96 5.22 9.86
C VAL A 16 -9.48 5.16 8.41
N GLY A 17 -9.88 4.11 7.67
CA GLY A 17 -9.51 3.96 6.27
C GLY A 17 -10.09 5.00 5.31
N LEU A 18 -11.30 5.49 5.56
CA LEU A 18 -11.90 6.57 4.77
C LEU A 18 -11.14 7.89 4.96
N SER A 19 -10.68 8.16 6.19
CA SER A 19 -9.85 9.34 6.48
C SER A 19 -8.50 9.27 5.74
N CYS A 20 -7.80 8.13 5.82
CA CYS A 20 -6.55 7.90 5.08
C CYS A 20 -6.75 8.05 3.57
N PHE A 21 -7.81 7.44 3.03
CA PHE A 21 -8.16 7.56 1.61
C PHE A 21 -8.40 9.02 1.21
N SER A 22 -9.18 9.77 2.00
CA SER A 22 -9.51 11.17 1.71
C SER A 22 -8.26 12.07 1.72
N HIS A 23 -7.32 11.80 2.63
CA HIS A 23 -6.05 12.51 2.68
C HIS A 23 -5.21 12.24 1.43
N LEU A 24 -5.01 10.97 1.06
CA LEU A 24 -4.22 10.56 -0.10
C LEU A 24 -4.84 11.03 -1.42
N HIS A 25 -6.15 10.91 -1.55
CA HIS A 25 -6.89 11.39 -2.71
C HIS A 25 -6.69 12.89 -2.97
N ARG A 26 -6.57 13.71 -1.92
CA ARG A 26 -6.30 15.15 -2.07
C ARG A 26 -4.85 15.47 -2.39
N ALA A 27 -3.93 14.57 -2.06
CA ALA A 27 -2.49 14.78 -2.24
C ALA A 27 -1.99 14.29 -3.60
N ASP A 28 -2.76 13.44 -4.29
CA ASP A 28 -2.34 12.78 -5.52
C ASP A 28 -3.56 12.47 -6.41
N ASP A 29 -3.69 13.21 -7.51
CA ASP A 29 -4.82 13.09 -8.44
C ASP A 29 -4.89 11.71 -9.13
N ARG A 30 -3.75 11.00 -9.25
CA ARG A 30 -3.68 9.67 -9.86
C ARG A 30 -3.84 8.54 -8.84
N PHE A 31 -3.93 8.87 -7.56
CA PHE A 31 -4.07 7.89 -6.49
C PHE A 31 -5.27 6.95 -6.68
N ILE A 32 -6.39 7.44 -7.24
CA ILE A 32 -7.55 6.60 -7.57
C ILE A 32 -7.18 5.50 -8.57
N GLU A 33 -6.48 5.85 -9.65
CA GLU A 33 -6.10 4.88 -10.69
C GLU A 33 -5.17 3.81 -10.12
N HIS A 34 -4.18 4.25 -9.31
CA HIS A 34 -3.23 3.34 -8.69
C HIS A 34 -3.90 2.42 -7.66
N ILE A 35 -4.76 2.94 -6.79
CA ILE A 35 -5.43 2.11 -5.78
C ILE A 35 -6.45 1.15 -6.39
N GLN A 36 -7.10 1.53 -7.50
CA GLN A 36 -7.98 0.64 -8.25
C GLN A 36 -7.19 -0.50 -8.90
N THR A 37 -6.05 -0.18 -9.51
CA THR A 37 -5.13 -1.18 -10.07
C THR A 37 -4.63 -2.14 -9.00
N LEU A 38 -4.18 -1.62 -7.85
CA LEU A 38 -3.76 -2.44 -6.71
C LEU A 38 -4.90 -3.34 -6.21
N ALA A 39 -6.13 -2.81 -6.11
CA ALA A 39 -7.29 -3.58 -5.70
C ALA A 39 -7.65 -4.69 -6.71
N TRP A 40 -7.49 -4.42 -8.00
CA TRP A 40 -7.67 -5.41 -9.06
C TRP A 40 -6.63 -6.54 -8.95
N LEU A 41 -5.35 -6.20 -8.73
CA LEU A 41 -4.28 -7.19 -8.55
C LEU A 41 -4.56 -8.09 -7.34
N VAL A 42 -4.89 -7.50 -6.19
CA VAL A 42 -5.23 -8.26 -4.98
C VAL A 42 -6.42 -9.20 -5.21
N ARG A 43 -7.45 -8.78 -5.96
CA ARG A 43 -8.58 -9.66 -6.30
C ARG A 43 -8.19 -10.81 -7.21
N ARG A 44 -7.27 -10.59 -8.14
CA ARG A 44 -6.81 -11.60 -9.10
C ARG A 44 -5.90 -12.66 -8.46
N HIS A 45 -5.31 -12.33 -7.31
CA HIS A 45 -4.41 -13.21 -6.56
C HIS A 45 -4.93 -13.45 -5.13
N PRO A 46 -5.94 -14.33 -4.96
CA PRO A 46 -6.47 -14.64 -3.63
C PRO A 46 -5.39 -15.27 -2.74
N GLY A 47 -5.34 -14.86 -1.47
CA GLY A 47 -4.32 -15.31 -0.51
C GLY A 47 -2.98 -14.59 -0.61
N MET A 48 -2.85 -13.60 -1.51
CA MET A 48 -1.68 -12.72 -1.56
C MET A 48 -1.56 -11.92 -0.26
N ASP A 49 -0.37 -11.92 0.31
CA ASP A 49 0.00 -11.07 1.44
C ASP A 49 0.80 -9.85 0.96
N ALA A 50 1.25 -9.02 1.90
CA ALA A 50 2.05 -7.84 1.58
C ALA A 50 3.35 -8.18 0.83
N ALA A 51 4.03 -9.26 1.21
CA ALA A 51 5.29 -9.68 0.57
C ALA A 51 5.05 -10.15 -0.87
N GLY A 52 3.97 -10.89 -1.11
CA GLY A 52 3.52 -11.29 -2.44
C GLY A 52 3.15 -10.09 -3.31
N LEU A 53 2.48 -9.09 -2.75
CA LEU A 53 2.16 -7.85 -3.46
C LEU A 53 3.43 -7.06 -3.81
N VAL A 54 4.39 -6.95 -2.88
CA VAL A 54 5.69 -6.31 -3.13
C VAL A 54 6.43 -6.99 -4.26
N ARG A 55 6.56 -8.33 -4.23
CA ARG A 55 7.22 -9.11 -5.30
C ARG A 55 6.53 -8.97 -6.65
N LEU A 56 5.20 -8.90 -6.67
CA LEU A 56 4.45 -8.70 -7.91
C LEU A 56 4.73 -7.33 -8.51
N LEU A 57 4.85 -6.31 -7.66
CA LEU A 57 5.16 -4.95 -8.08
C LEU A 57 6.65 -4.77 -8.40
N ASP A 58 7.52 -5.72 -8.05
CA ASP A 58 8.98 -5.64 -8.25
C ASP A 58 9.41 -5.68 -9.75
N ALA A 59 8.47 -5.87 -10.68
CA ALA A 59 8.72 -5.62 -12.10
C ALA A 59 8.89 -4.11 -12.40
N ASP A 60 9.86 -3.76 -13.26
CA ASP A 60 10.25 -2.36 -13.59
C ASP A 60 9.07 -1.47 -14.06
N THR A 61 8.03 -2.08 -14.63
CA THR A 61 6.84 -1.39 -15.14
C THR A 61 5.87 -0.87 -14.07
N ALA A 62 6.07 -1.19 -12.78
CA ALA A 62 5.11 -0.88 -11.72
C ALA A 62 5.55 0.24 -10.74
N ARG A 63 6.55 1.05 -11.10
CA ARG A 63 7.10 2.10 -10.21
C ARG A 63 6.07 3.04 -9.58
N GLU A 64 5.09 3.52 -10.35
CA GLU A 64 4.03 4.39 -9.81
C GLU A 64 3.13 3.66 -8.81
N LEU A 65 2.81 2.38 -9.07
CA LEU A 65 2.00 1.55 -8.17
C LEU A 65 2.74 1.26 -6.86
N ARG A 66 4.07 1.08 -6.91
CA ARG A 66 4.92 0.97 -5.71
C ARG A 66 4.86 2.24 -4.87
N ALA A 67 5.03 3.40 -5.51
CA ALA A 67 4.96 4.69 -4.82
C ALA A 67 3.58 4.91 -4.18
N ALA A 68 2.50 4.58 -4.88
CA ALA A 68 1.15 4.64 -4.33
C ALA A 68 0.95 3.69 -3.13
N LEU A 69 1.52 2.47 -3.20
CA LEU A 69 1.49 1.50 -2.11
C LEU A 69 2.27 1.99 -0.88
N VAL A 70 3.45 2.58 -1.06
CA VAL A 70 4.24 3.18 0.03
C VAL A 70 3.47 4.32 0.69
N ARG A 71 2.94 5.27 -0.11
CA ARG A 71 2.14 6.39 0.40
C ARG A 71 0.92 5.91 1.18
N LEU A 72 0.27 4.84 0.71
CA LEU A 72 -0.85 4.23 1.42
C LEU A 72 -0.40 3.75 2.80
N VAL A 73 0.67 2.95 2.87
CA VAL A 73 1.18 2.42 4.15
C VAL A 73 1.63 3.55 5.07
N ASP A 74 2.35 4.55 4.56
CA ASP A 74 2.77 5.73 5.34
C ASP A 74 1.59 6.51 5.90
N ALA A 75 0.52 6.72 5.13
CA ALA A 75 -0.68 7.43 5.61
C ALA A 75 -1.42 6.68 6.72
N TRP A 76 -1.33 5.35 6.75
CA TRP A 76 -1.84 4.55 7.87
C TRP A 76 -0.90 4.62 9.08
N SER A 77 0.42 4.53 8.85
CA SER A 77 1.44 4.54 9.90
C SER A 77 1.65 5.91 10.58
N ALA A 78 1.39 7.00 9.88
CA ALA A 78 1.50 8.35 10.42
C ALA A 78 0.43 8.67 11.49
N ARG A 79 -0.54 7.77 11.69
CA ARG A 79 -1.64 7.97 12.63
C ARG A 79 -1.26 7.60 14.05
N ARG A 80 -1.79 8.37 15.01
CA ARG A 80 -1.58 8.14 16.44
C ARG A 80 -2.23 6.85 16.96
N ASP A 81 -3.27 6.39 16.26
CA ASP A 81 -4.01 5.14 16.47
C ASP A 81 -3.64 4.06 15.43
N ALA A 82 -2.44 4.15 14.84
CA ALA A 82 -2.02 3.25 13.77
C ALA A 82 -2.13 1.78 14.21
N VAL A 83 -2.71 0.97 13.32
CA VAL A 83 -2.80 -0.48 13.50
C VAL A 83 -1.38 -1.06 13.47
N PRO A 84 -0.93 -1.77 14.53
CA PRO A 84 0.44 -2.29 14.62
C PRO A 84 0.87 -3.09 13.39
N ALA A 85 -0.04 -3.91 12.87
CA ALA A 85 0.20 -4.71 11.69
C ALA A 85 0.61 -3.88 10.46
N LEU A 86 0.09 -2.65 10.28
CA LEU A 86 0.50 -1.78 9.16
C LEU A 86 1.86 -1.11 9.39
N ASN A 87 2.23 -0.85 10.65
CA ASN A 87 3.56 -0.37 10.99
C ASN A 87 4.64 -1.43 10.74
N ASP A 88 4.32 -2.70 11.02
CA ASP A 88 5.25 -3.81 10.83
C ASP A 88 5.60 -4.02 9.34
N VAL A 89 4.65 -3.75 8.44
CA VAL A 89 4.86 -3.85 6.99
C VAL A 89 5.49 -2.60 6.37
N ARG A 90 5.49 -1.46 7.07
CA ARG A 90 6.04 -0.21 6.57
C ARG A 90 7.52 -0.34 6.19
N GLY A 91 8.34 -0.87 7.10
CA GLY A 91 9.77 -1.06 6.88
C GLY A 91 10.07 -1.99 5.69
N PRO A 92 9.47 -3.20 5.63
CA PRO A 92 9.62 -4.10 4.50
C PRO A 92 9.18 -3.50 3.15
N VAL A 93 8.03 -2.84 3.10
CA VAL A 93 7.49 -2.23 1.87
C VAL A 93 8.36 -1.07 1.41
N ALA A 94 8.76 -0.17 2.31
CA ALA A 94 9.64 0.95 1.97
C ALA A 94 11.01 0.47 1.48
N ARG A 95 11.66 -0.44 2.22
CA ARG A 95 12.99 -0.98 1.84
C ARG A 95 12.98 -1.70 0.51
N ALA A 96 11.94 -2.48 0.22
CA ALA A 96 11.83 -3.19 -1.04
C ALA A 96 11.81 -2.24 -2.25
N PHE A 97 11.25 -1.04 -2.08
CA PHE A 97 11.12 -0.08 -3.18
C PHE A 97 12.20 1.01 -3.17
N ASP A 98 12.85 1.29 -2.03
CA ASP A 98 14.03 2.16 -1.94
C ASP A 98 15.27 1.50 -2.58
N ALA A 99 15.42 0.17 -2.45
CA ALA A 99 16.51 -0.58 -3.06
C ALA A 99 16.54 -0.44 -4.59
N ASP A 100 15.36 -0.30 -5.21
CA ASP A 100 15.20 -0.16 -6.66
C ASP A 100 15.46 1.29 -7.16
N LEU A 101 15.47 2.27 -6.24
CA LEU A 101 15.76 3.68 -6.53
C LEU A 101 17.27 3.99 -6.50
N ILE A 102 18.07 3.19 -5.80
CA ILE A 102 19.53 3.36 -5.65
C ILE A 102 20.30 2.51 -6.69
N GLY A 103 19.68 1.46 -7.24
CA GLY A 103 20.30 0.53 -8.18
C GLY A 103 20.32 0.94 -9.66
N ARG A 104 20.08 2.22 -9.99
CA ARG A 104 20.14 2.75 -11.37
C ARG A 104 21.30 3.70 -11.59
#